data_AF-A0AAX3X521-F1
#
_entry.id   AF-A0AAX3X521-F1
#
_cell.length_a   1.000
_cell.length_b   1.000
_cell.length_c   1.000
_cell.angle_alpha   90.00
_cell.angle_beta   90.00
_cell.angle_gamma   90.00
#
_symmetry.space_group_name_H-M   'P 1'
#
loop_
_entity.id
_entity.type
_entity.pdbx_description
1 polymer ?
#
loop_
_entity_poly.entity_id
_entity_poly.type
_entity_poly.pdbx_seq_one_letter_code
_entity_poly.pdbx_strand_id
1 'polypeptide(L)'
;MVYTTHTENFLKALYNRMNIFSPQQLNFSTIASQIGIRVFYWSDKSQALFYKNNSYIFLNDFLSTQQQWQDFCHELAHVLLHTGHQGRMSPLFREYQENKANNFMYHACVPSFMLDEIEPINLTVEYVQQQFNVEYDFAFKRLEQYFSKKNSF
;
A
#
# COMPACT_ATOMS: atom_id res chain seq x y z
N MET A 1 6.72 -12.66 21.59
CA MET A 1 6.07 -12.91 20.28
C MET A 1 5.99 -11.59 19.55
N VAL A 2 6.37 -11.54 18.28
CA VAL A 2 6.15 -10.33 17.46
C VAL A 2 4.66 -10.23 17.19
N TYR A 3 3.98 -9.25 17.78
CA TYR A 3 2.55 -9.02 17.53
C TYR A 3 2.39 -8.35 16.16
N THR A 4 1.63 -8.96 15.25
CA THR A 4 1.26 -8.39 13.96
C THR A 4 -0.16 -7.82 14.00
N THR A 5 -0.37 -6.68 13.35
CA THR A 5 -1.68 -6.04 13.23
C THR A 5 -2.57 -6.81 12.27
N HIS A 6 -3.86 -6.53 12.30
CA HIS A 6 -4.81 -7.10 11.33
C HIS A 6 -4.42 -6.76 9.88
N THR A 7 -4.00 -5.52 9.62
CA THR A 7 -3.54 -5.06 8.29
C THR A 7 -2.32 -5.85 7.80
N GLU A 8 -1.33 -6.06 8.67
CA GLU A 8 -0.12 -6.81 8.30
C GLU A 8 -0.43 -8.28 8.01
N ASN A 9 -1.28 -8.92 8.84
CA ASN A 9 -1.70 -10.30 8.62
C ASN A 9 -2.51 -10.46 7.34
N PHE A 10 -3.42 -9.51 7.07
CA PHE A 10 -4.19 -9.48 5.84
C PHE A 10 -3.29 -9.35 4.61
N LEU A 11 -2.36 -8.39 4.60
CA LEU A 11 -1.45 -8.17 3.47
C LEU A 11 -0.51 -9.36 3.26
N LYS A 12 0.02 -9.96 4.33
CA LYS A 12 0.82 -11.19 4.23
C LYS A 12 0.01 -12.32 3.59
N ALA A 13 -1.22 -12.54 4.02
CA ALA A 13 -2.08 -13.55 3.44
C ALA A 13 -2.44 -13.26 1.97
N LEU A 14 -2.71 -11.99 1.66
CA LEU A 14 -3.02 -11.52 0.31
C LEU A 14 -1.83 -11.78 -0.63
N TYR A 15 -0.64 -11.28 -0.30
CA TYR A 15 0.56 -11.42 -1.13
C TYR A 15 1.03 -12.87 -1.24
N ASN A 16 0.93 -13.67 -0.17
CA ASN A 16 1.25 -15.09 -0.24
C ASN A 16 0.32 -15.85 -1.21
N ARG A 17 -0.99 -15.54 -1.24
CA ARG A 17 -1.92 -16.13 -2.21
C ARG A 17 -1.57 -15.75 -3.66
N MET A 18 -0.88 -14.62 -3.84
CA MET A 18 -0.40 -14.15 -5.13
C MET A 18 0.99 -14.66 -5.51
N ASN A 19 1.61 -15.46 -4.64
CA ASN A 19 3.01 -15.89 -4.74
C ASN A 19 4.03 -14.73 -4.74
N ILE A 20 3.71 -13.66 -3.99
CA ILE A 20 4.56 -12.49 -3.77
C ILE A 20 5.20 -12.62 -2.38
N PHE A 21 6.49 -12.90 -2.36
CA PHE A 21 7.29 -13.17 -1.15
C PHE A 21 8.45 -12.20 -0.95
N SER A 22 8.92 -11.53 -2.01
CA SER A 22 10.03 -10.57 -1.94
C SER A 22 9.65 -9.18 -2.50
N PRO A 23 10.39 -8.12 -2.11
CA PRO A 23 10.11 -6.76 -2.56
C PRO A 23 10.09 -6.58 -4.08
N GLN A 24 10.97 -7.29 -4.80
CA GLN A 24 11.09 -7.21 -6.27
C GLN A 24 9.87 -7.75 -7.01
N GLN A 25 9.04 -8.55 -6.32
CA GLN A 25 7.81 -9.10 -6.88
C GLN A 25 6.61 -8.14 -6.71
N LEU A 26 6.77 -7.06 -5.92
CA LEU A 26 5.73 -6.05 -5.74
C LEU A 26 5.57 -5.27 -7.04
N ASN A 27 4.45 -5.52 -7.72
CA ASN A 27 4.12 -4.87 -8.97
C ASN A 27 2.61 -4.68 -9.06
N PHE A 28 2.17 -3.44 -9.24
CA PHE A 28 0.75 -3.11 -9.28
C PHE A 28 0.00 -3.82 -10.42
N SER A 29 0.63 -4.06 -11.57
CA SER A 29 -0.02 -4.75 -12.70
C SER A 29 -0.31 -6.19 -12.34
N THR A 30 0.65 -6.89 -11.73
CA THR A 30 0.47 -8.25 -11.23
C THR A 30 -0.63 -8.29 -10.18
N ILE A 31 -0.54 -7.44 -9.16
CA ILE A 31 -1.50 -7.41 -8.05
C ILE A 31 -2.91 -7.13 -8.58
N ALA A 32 -3.08 -6.08 -9.39
CA ALA A 32 -4.37 -5.71 -9.95
C ALA A 32 -5.00 -6.82 -10.80
N SER A 33 -4.19 -7.47 -11.65
CA SER A 33 -4.68 -8.56 -12.50
C SER A 33 -5.22 -9.75 -11.69
N GLN A 34 -4.55 -10.12 -10.60
CA GLN A 34 -4.94 -11.27 -9.78
C GLN A 34 -6.21 -11.03 -8.94
N ILE A 35 -6.53 -9.77 -8.64
CA ILE A 35 -7.74 -9.39 -7.89
C ILE A 35 -8.84 -8.80 -8.78
N GLY A 36 -8.65 -8.82 -10.11
CA GLY A 36 -9.65 -8.37 -11.07
C GLY A 36 -9.86 -6.85 -11.13
N ILE A 37 -8.84 -6.06 -10.74
CA ILE A 37 -8.85 -4.60 -10.88
C ILE A 37 -8.24 -4.21 -12.23
N ARG A 38 -8.87 -3.27 -12.92
CA ARG A 38 -8.29 -2.67 -14.13
C ARG A 38 -7.59 -1.36 -13.79
N VAL A 39 -6.33 -1.24 -14.21
CA VAL A 39 -5.52 -0.03 -13.99
C VAL A 39 -5.45 0.77 -15.28
N PHE A 40 -5.69 2.07 -15.17
CA PHE A 40 -5.61 3.03 -16.27
C PHE A 40 -4.69 4.18 -15.87
N TYR A 41 -4.09 4.83 -16.86
CA TYR A 41 -3.32 6.05 -16.69
C TYR A 41 -4.16 7.25 -17.12
N TRP A 42 -4.01 8.36 -16.40
CA TRP A 42 -4.73 9.60 -16.73
C TRP A 42 -4.04 10.85 -16.15
N SER A 43 -4.46 12.03 -16.59
CA SER A 43 -3.81 13.31 -16.32
C SER A 43 -4.35 14.05 -15.09
N ASP A 44 -4.90 13.33 -14.11
CA ASP A 44 -5.47 13.89 -12.87
C ASP A 44 -5.05 13.03 -11.65
N LYS A 45 -5.38 13.46 -10.42
CA LYS A 45 -5.04 12.77 -9.17
C LYS A 45 -5.45 11.30 -9.23
N SER A 46 -4.60 10.39 -8.77
CA SER A 46 -4.98 8.97 -8.72
C SER A 46 -6.27 8.74 -7.91
N GLN A 47 -7.10 7.80 -8.35
CA GLN A 47 -8.37 7.47 -7.70
C GLN A 47 -8.88 6.06 -8.03
N ALA A 48 -9.61 5.46 -7.09
CA ALA A 48 -10.42 4.27 -7.30
C ALA A 48 -11.85 4.63 -7.75
N LEU A 49 -12.34 3.94 -8.77
CA LEU A 49 -13.73 4.00 -9.21
C LEU A 49 -14.39 2.63 -9.17
N PHE A 50 -15.68 2.63 -8.81
CA PHE A 50 -16.51 1.43 -8.75
C PHE A 50 -17.65 1.58 -9.75
N TYR A 51 -17.75 0.65 -10.70
CA TYR A 51 -18.85 0.62 -11.66
C TYR A 51 -19.39 -0.79 -11.81
N LYS A 52 -20.67 -0.96 -11.44
CA LYS A 52 -21.33 -2.26 -11.28
C LYS A 52 -20.50 -3.16 -10.35
N ASN A 53 -20.10 -4.34 -10.81
CA ASN A 53 -19.30 -5.30 -10.05
C ASN A 53 -17.80 -5.21 -10.38
N ASN A 54 -17.34 -4.11 -10.98
CA ASN A 54 -15.95 -3.94 -11.38
C ASN A 54 -15.30 -2.77 -10.63
N SER A 55 -14.04 -2.95 -10.29
CA SER A 55 -13.18 -1.94 -9.68
C SER A 55 -12.10 -1.49 -10.66
N TYR A 56 -11.86 -0.19 -10.66
CA TYR A 56 -10.93 0.51 -11.54
C TYR A 56 -10.02 1.37 -10.69
N ILE A 57 -8.73 1.40 -11.02
CA ILE A 57 -7.77 2.35 -10.44
C ILE A 57 -7.23 3.19 -11.58
N PHE A 58 -7.33 4.51 -11.43
CA PHE A 58 -6.73 5.48 -12.33
C PHE A 58 -5.49 6.03 -11.63
N LEU A 59 -4.33 5.91 -12.27
CA LEU A 59 -3.05 6.42 -11.77
C LEU A 59 -2.64 7.65 -12.57
N ASN A 60 -2.20 8.68 -11.86
CA ASN A 60 -1.69 9.90 -12.47
C ASN A 60 -0.43 9.59 -13.31
N ASP A 61 -0.48 9.90 -14.60
CA ASP A 61 0.58 9.60 -15.56
C ASP A 61 1.79 10.55 -15.50
N PHE A 62 1.67 11.66 -14.78
CA PHE A 62 2.77 12.60 -14.52
C PHE A 62 3.62 12.22 -13.30
N LEU A 63 3.20 11.22 -12.52
CA LEU A 63 3.92 10.81 -11.31
C LEU A 63 5.09 9.87 -11.63
N SER A 64 6.10 9.89 -10.75
CA SER A 64 7.18 8.91 -10.81
C SER A 64 6.67 7.49 -10.56
N THR A 65 7.44 6.48 -10.95
CA THR A 65 7.08 5.07 -10.67
C THR A 65 6.91 4.79 -9.18
N GLN A 66 7.69 5.47 -8.32
CA GLN A 66 7.60 5.36 -6.87
C GLN A 66 6.29 5.96 -6.36
N GLN A 67 5.90 7.11 -6.87
CA GLN A 67 4.64 7.78 -6.52
C GLN A 67 3.44 6.98 -7.02
N GLN A 68 3.48 6.48 -8.26
CA GLN A 68 2.43 5.62 -8.80
C GLN A 68 2.26 4.33 -7.99
N TRP A 69 3.35 3.75 -7.48
CA TRP A 69 3.28 2.59 -6.59
C TRP A 69 2.57 2.91 -5.27
N GLN A 70 2.91 4.05 -4.66
CA GLN A 70 2.29 4.53 -3.43
C GLN A 70 0.80 4.84 -3.64
N ASP A 71 0.47 5.61 -4.67
CA ASP A 71 -0.89 5.93 -5.07
C ASP A 71 -1.71 4.66 -5.36
N PHE A 72 -1.14 3.70 -6.10
CA PHE A 72 -1.80 2.43 -6.34
C PHE A 72 -2.15 1.72 -5.03
N CYS A 73 -1.24 1.68 -4.05
CA CYS A 73 -1.49 1.03 -2.78
C CYS A 73 -2.54 1.77 -1.93
N HIS A 74 -2.60 3.09 -2.02
CA HIS A 74 -3.67 3.90 -1.42
C HIS A 74 -5.03 3.58 -2.04
N GLU A 75 -5.12 3.60 -3.37
CA GLU A 75 -6.36 3.30 -4.09
C GLU A 75 -6.78 1.83 -3.94
N LEU A 76 -5.82 0.92 -3.83
CA LEU A 76 -6.06 -0.48 -3.51
C LEU A 76 -6.74 -0.62 -2.14
N ALA A 77 -6.37 0.21 -1.15
CA ALA A 77 -7.04 0.22 0.15
C ALA A 77 -8.53 0.57 0.00
N HIS A 78 -8.85 1.58 -0.82
CA HIS A 78 -10.24 1.95 -1.10
C HIS A 78 -11.03 0.79 -1.72
N VAL A 79 -10.41 0.06 -2.66
CA VAL A 79 -11.03 -1.11 -3.29
C VAL A 79 -11.25 -2.25 -2.30
N LEU A 80 -10.21 -2.65 -1.55
CA LEU A 80 -10.27 -3.83 -0.68
C LEU A 80 -11.06 -3.60 0.62
N LEU A 81 -11.08 -2.37 1.14
CA LEU A 81 -11.82 -2.02 2.35
C LEU A 81 -13.25 -1.58 2.05
N HIS A 82 -13.66 -1.59 0.77
CA HIS A 82 -14.99 -1.18 0.31
C HIS A 82 -15.43 0.17 0.87
N THR A 83 -14.54 1.16 0.81
CA THR A 83 -14.89 2.54 1.16
C THR A 83 -15.92 3.03 0.14
N GLY A 84 -17.18 3.19 0.54
CA GLY A 84 -18.28 3.53 -0.37
C GLY A 84 -18.12 4.87 -1.10
N HIS A 85 -19.17 5.37 -1.76
CA HIS A 85 -19.12 6.67 -2.44
C HIS A 85 -18.95 7.83 -1.45
N GLN A 86 -17.76 8.43 -1.40
CA GLN A 86 -17.41 9.50 -0.45
C GLN A 86 -18.30 10.73 -0.56
N GLY A 87 -18.85 11.05 -1.74
CA GLY A 87 -19.67 12.25 -1.98
C GLY A 87 -20.90 12.41 -1.07
N ARG A 88 -21.41 11.31 -0.47
CA ARG A 88 -22.55 11.32 0.46
C ARG A 88 -22.17 11.16 1.93
N MET A 89 -20.87 11.09 2.24
CA MET A 89 -20.37 10.83 3.59
C MET A 89 -20.06 12.12 4.34
N SER A 90 -20.20 12.10 5.67
CA SER A 90 -19.80 13.21 6.53
C SER A 90 -18.29 13.48 6.41
N PRO A 91 -17.83 14.73 6.60
CA PRO A 91 -16.41 15.07 6.50
C PRO A 91 -15.51 14.20 7.39
N LEU A 92 -15.91 14.01 8.65
CA LEU A 92 -15.17 13.17 9.61
C LEU A 92 -15.03 11.71 9.16
N PHE A 93 -16.06 11.15 8.52
CA PHE A 93 -16.00 9.77 8.05
C PHE A 93 -15.18 9.62 6.76
N ARG A 94 -15.09 10.67 5.93
CA ARG A 94 -14.14 10.71 4.80
C ARG A 94 -12.71 10.74 5.32
N GLU A 95 -12.41 11.63 6.25
CA GLU A 95 -11.08 11.74 6.87
C GLU A 95 -10.64 10.42 7.52
N TYR A 96 -11.55 9.75 8.22
CA TYR A 96 -11.29 8.42 8.78
C TYR A 96 -10.90 7.39 7.70
N GLN A 97 -11.59 7.37 6.56
CA GLN A 97 -11.29 6.45 5.45
C GLN A 97 -9.96 6.78 4.77
N GLU A 98 -9.64 8.05 4.57
CA GLU A 98 -8.34 8.47 4.04
C GLU A 98 -7.21 8.07 5.01
N ASN A 99 -7.39 8.25 6.32
CA ASN A 99 -6.42 7.82 7.31
C ASN A 99 -6.23 6.30 7.33
N LYS A 100 -7.32 5.53 7.16
CA LYS A 100 -7.27 4.08 6.98
C LYS A 100 -6.50 3.69 5.71
N ALA A 101 -6.79 4.33 4.58
CA ALA A 101 -6.13 4.09 3.31
C ALA A 101 -4.64 4.43 3.38
N ASN A 102 -4.29 5.56 3.98
CA ASN A 102 -2.90 5.97 4.23
C ASN A 102 -2.14 4.95 5.08
N ASN A 103 -2.74 4.46 6.17
CA ASN A 103 -2.10 3.43 6.98
C ASN A 103 -1.92 2.11 6.22
N PHE A 104 -2.94 1.69 5.47
CA PHE A 104 -2.86 0.50 4.62
C PHE A 104 -1.74 0.63 3.58
N MET A 105 -1.65 1.77 2.90
CA MET A 105 -0.67 2.08 1.87
C MET A 105 0.76 1.82 2.37
N TYR A 106 1.14 2.31 3.56
CA TYR A 106 2.47 2.07 4.13
C TYR A 106 2.79 0.58 4.27
N HIS A 107 1.84 -0.21 4.76
CA HIS A 107 2.03 -1.65 4.91
C HIS A 107 1.98 -2.40 3.58
N ALA A 108 1.21 -1.93 2.60
CA ALA A 108 1.08 -2.56 1.30
C ALA A 108 2.32 -2.31 0.42
N CYS A 109 2.86 -1.08 0.44
CA CYS A 109 4.09 -0.72 -0.26
C CYS A 109 5.31 -1.40 0.36
N VAL A 110 5.36 -1.50 1.68
CA VAL A 110 6.52 -2.03 2.43
C VAL A 110 6.02 -2.97 3.54
N PRO A 111 5.73 -4.23 3.20
CA PRO A 111 5.17 -5.20 4.15
C PRO A 111 6.13 -5.53 5.28
N SER A 112 5.63 -5.54 6.53
CA SER A 112 6.47 -5.85 7.70
C SER A 112 7.10 -7.24 7.59
N PHE A 113 6.39 -8.23 7.04
CA PHE A 113 6.93 -9.58 6.88
C PHE A 113 8.09 -9.65 5.89
N MET A 114 8.23 -8.68 4.98
CA MET A 114 9.41 -8.59 4.10
C MET A 114 10.54 -7.81 4.79
N LEU A 115 10.21 -6.79 5.59
CA LEU A 115 11.20 -6.10 6.43
C LEU A 115 11.82 -7.03 7.48
N ASP A 116 11.04 -7.98 8.00
CA ASP A 116 11.51 -8.96 8.98
C ASP A 116 12.60 -9.90 8.42
N GLU A 117 12.70 -10.04 7.09
CA GLU A 117 13.72 -10.83 6.41
C GLU A 117 15.00 -10.02 6.09
N ILE A 118 14.99 -8.71 6.34
CA ILE A 118 16.16 -7.84 6.13
C ILE A 118 17.02 -7.83 7.39
N GLU A 119 18.32 -8.02 7.22
CA GLU A 119 19.26 -7.91 8.34
C GLU A 119 19.20 -6.53 9.00
N PRO A 120 19.24 -6.42 10.34
CA PRO A 120 19.09 -5.13 11.03
C PRO A 120 20.05 -4.04 10.56
N ILE A 121 21.28 -4.40 10.16
CA ILE A 121 22.29 -3.46 9.64
C ILE A 121 21.88 -2.82 8.31
N ASN A 122 21.00 -3.47 7.55
CA ASN A 122 20.51 -3.04 6.24
C ASN A 122 19.14 -2.35 6.32
N LEU A 123 18.52 -2.20 7.49
CA LEU A 123 17.26 -1.46 7.66
C LEU A 123 17.50 0.07 7.65
N THR A 124 18.17 0.56 6.62
CA THR A 124 18.34 1.99 6.34
C THR A 124 17.25 2.51 5.42
N VAL A 125 17.03 3.83 5.42
CA VAL A 125 16.02 4.47 4.58
C VAL A 125 16.32 4.23 3.10
N GLU A 126 17.57 4.41 2.69
CA GLU A 126 18.02 4.25 1.32
C GLU A 126 17.87 2.80 0.83
N TYR A 127 18.17 1.84 1.71
CA TYR A 127 17.99 0.42 1.37
C TYR A 127 16.51 0.10 1.16
N VAL A 128 15.63 0.51 2.10
CA VAL A 128 14.18 0.29 1.97
C VAL A 128 13.61 1.02 0.75
N GLN A 129 14.02 2.27 0.51
CA GLN A 129 13.63 3.04 -0.68
C GLN A 129 13.92 2.26 -1.96
N GLN A 130 15.15 1.72 -2.09
CA GLN A 130 15.58 0.98 -3.27
C GLN A 130 14.87 -0.37 -3.40
N GLN A 131 14.77 -1.15 -2.31
CA GLN A 131 14.18 -2.49 -2.37
C GLN A 131 12.69 -2.47 -2.69
N PHE A 132 11.95 -1.49 -2.16
CA PHE A 132 10.49 -1.43 -2.27
C PHE A 132 9.99 -0.42 -3.32
N ASN A 133 10.90 0.27 -4.01
CA ASN A 133 10.59 1.28 -5.02
C ASN A 133 9.60 2.35 -4.51
N VAL A 134 9.91 2.94 -3.36
CA VAL A 134 9.14 4.03 -2.74
C VAL A 134 10.00 5.29 -2.64
N GLU A 135 9.40 6.44 -2.36
CA GLU A 135 10.15 7.67 -2.10
C GLU A 135 10.89 7.63 -0.76
N TYR A 136 11.94 8.44 -0.62
CA TYR A 136 12.77 8.50 0.59
C TYR A 136 11.94 8.79 1.85
N ASP A 137 11.12 9.85 1.83
CA ASP A 137 10.30 10.24 2.98
C ASP A 137 9.27 9.17 3.34
N PHE A 138 8.78 8.44 2.34
CA PHE A 138 7.89 7.31 2.54
C PHE A 138 8.60 6.16 3.26
N ALA A 139 9.79 5.78 2.80
CA ALA A 139 10.62 4.76 3.44
C ALA A 139 10.99 5.14 4.87
N PHE A 140 11.36 6.41 5.10
CA PHE A 140 11.68 6.95 6.43
C PHE A 140 10.50 6.77 7.39
N LYS A 141 9.33 7.29 7.03
CA LYS A 141 8.12 7.20 7.85
C LYS A 141 7.70 5.76 8.10
N ARG A 142 7.88 4.88 7.11
CA ARG A 142 7.57 3.46 7.25
C ARG A 142 8.49 2.75 8.23
N LEU A 143 9.79 3.07 8.20
CA LEU A 143 10.76 2.54 9.15
C LEU A 143 10.50 3.05 10.57
N GLU A 144 10.12 4.33 10.74
CA GLU A 144 9.66 4.83 12.05
C GLU A 144 8.51 4.00 12.59
N GLN A 145 7.46 3.76 11.80
CA GLN A 145 6.33 2.90 12.19
C GLN A 145 6.77 1.49 12.57
N TYR A 146 7.72 0.92 11.81
CA TYR A 146 8.24 -0.42 12.05
C TYR A 146 9.01 -0.51 13.38
N PHE A 147 9.92 0.43 13.64
CA PHE A 147 10.73 0.45 14.86
C PHE A 147 9.92 0.84 16.09
N SER A 148 9.06 1.85 16.01
CA SER A 148 8.17 2.23 17.14
C SER A 148 7.35 1.04 17.61
N LYS A 149 6.85 0.23 16.67
CA LYS A 149 6.11 -0.98 17.00
C LYS A 149 7.00 -2.06 17.64
N LYS A 150 8.22 -2.28 17.13
CA LYS A 150 9.17 -3.25 17.71
C LYS A 150 9.65 -2.86 19.11
N ASN A 151 9.77 -1.57 19.39
CA ASN A 151 10.21 -1.03 20.69
C ASN A 151 9.07 -0.91 21.72
N SER A 152 7.81 -1.09 21.30
CA SER A 152 6.65 -1.02 22.19
C SER A 152 6.36 -2.34 22.94
N PHE A 153 7.26 -3.33 22.84
CA PHE A 153 7.18 -4.67 23.45
C PHE A 153 8.58 -5.15 23.87
#